data_AF-A0A1Q7S7W5-F1
#
_entry.id   AF-A0A1Q7S7W5-F1
#
_cell.length_a   1.000
_cell.length_b   1.000
_cell.length_c   1.000
_cell.angle_alpha   90.00
_cell.angle_beta   90.00
_cell.angle_gamma   90.00
#
_symmetry.space_group_name_H-M   'P 1'
#
loop_
_entity.id
_entity.type
_entity.pdbx_description
1 polymer ?
#
loop_
_entity_poly.entity_id
_entity_poly.type
_entity_poly.pdbx_seq_one_letter_code
_entity_poly.pdbx_strand_id
1 'polypeptide(L)' 'MMYEHLGLVVPKRTSTNRRRFSQRDIRKLQAIQTLTRQHGVNLNGARYVLRLLRILVDNGLQAPAELRELDVKELDV' A
#
# COMPACT_ATOMS: atom_id res chain seq x y z
N MET A 1 14.42 1.79 5.22
CA MET A 1 14.45 1.21 3.85
C MET A 1 13.86 2.24 2.88
N MET A 2 14.08 2.14 1.56
CA MET A 2 13.57 3.10 0.56
C MET A 2 12.07 3.45 0.77
N TYR A 3 11.23 2.48 1.11
CA TYR A 3 9.80 2.65 1.37
C TYR A 3 9.44 3.35 2.70
N GLU A 4 10.28 3.27 3.73
CA GLU A 4 10.10 4.01 4.99
C GLU A 4 10.34 5.51 4.79
N HIS A 5 11.27 5.85 3.89
CA HIS A 5 11.64 7.24 3.59
C HIS A 5 10.53 7.98 2.82
N LEU A 6 9.70 7.24 2.10
CA LEU A 6 8.56 7.76 1.33
C LEU A 6 7.27 7.88 2.17
N GLY A 7 7.32 7.53 3.46
CA GLY A 7 6.16 7.54 4.35
C GLY A 7 5.10 6.49 4.00
N LEU A 8 5.44 5.52 3.15
CA LEU A 8 4.52 4.48 2.69
C LEU A 8 4.22 3.46 3.80
N VAL A 9 5.19 3.22 4.68
CA VAL A 9 5.10 2.32 5.82
C VAL A 9 5.83 2.92 7.00
N VAL A 10 5.19 2.93 8.17
CA VAL A 10 5.79 3.38 9.43
C VAL A 10 6.02 2.15 10.32
N PRO A 11 7.24 1.57 10.35
CA PRO A 11 7.50 0.41 11.18
C PRO A 11 7.44 0.79 12.65
N LYS A 12 6.80 -0.06 13.47
CA LYS A 12 6.94 0.05 14.91
C LYS A 12 8.33 -0.45 15.31
N ARG A 13 9.08 0.34 16.06
CA ARG A 13 10.42 -0.05 16.55
C ARG A 13 10.30 -0.76 17.89
N THR A 14 11.02 -1.86 18.06
CA THR A 14 11.18 -2.51 19.37
C THR A 14 12.20 -1.76 20.23
N SER A 15 12.24 -2.07 21.53
CA SER A 15 13.27 -1.58 22.46
C SER A 15 14.70 -1.88 21.98
N THR A 16 14.89 -2.96 21.22
CA THR A 16 16.15 -3.36 20.56
C THR A 16 16.34 -2.77 19.15
N ASN A 17 15.57 -1.75 18.77
CA ASN A 17 15.64 -1.05 17.49
C ASN A 17 15.37 -1.92 16.24
N ARG A 18 14.74 -3.09 16.40
CA ARG A 18 14.30 -3.93 15.26
C ARG A 18 12.99 -3.38 14.69
N ARG A 19 12.88 -3.41 13.37
CA ARG A 19 11.68 -3.01 12.63
C ARG A 19 10.64 -4.12 12.73
N ARG A 20 9.45 -3.83 13.28
CA ARG A 20 8.28 -4.68 13.14
C ARG A 20 7.33 -4.07 12.12
N PHE A 21 6.96 -4.89 11.16
CA PHE A 21 5.89 -4.63 10.21
C PHE A 21 4.65 -5.41 10.65
N SER A 22 3.50 -4.77 10.61
CA SER A 22 2.22 -5.46 10.74
C SER A 22 1.92 -6.23 9.45
N GLN A 23 0.98 -7.17 9.50
CA GLN A 23 0.52 -7.86 8.29
C GLN A 23 -0.06 -6.87 7.25
N ARG A 24 -0.63 -5.76 7.73
CA ARG A 24 -1.13 -4.67 6.88
C ARG A 24 -0.02 -3.95 6.13
N ASP A 25 1.11 -3.69 6.82
CA ASP A 25 2.28 -3.07 6.19
C ASP A 25 2.86 -3.95 5.09
N ILE A 26 2.89 -5.26 5.31
CA ILE A 26 3.35 -6.24 4.30
C ILE A 26 2.42 -6.24 3.09
N ARG A 27 1.09 -6.28 3.29
CA ARG A 27 0.12 -6.20 2.18
C ARG A 27 0.25 -4.89 1.40
N LYS A 28 0.45 -3.76 2.09
CA LYS A 28 0.70 -2.47 1.45
C LYS A 28 1.94 -2.50 0.56
N LEU A 29 3.04 -3.06 1.05
CA LEU A 29 4.28 -3.18 0.27
C LEU A 29 4.09 -4.08 -0.95
N GLN A 30 3.37 -5.18 -0.81
CA GLN A 30 3.02 -6.06 -1.94
C GLN A 30 2.21 -5.30 -2.98
N ALA A 31 1.18 -4.56 -2.57
CA ALA A 31 0.35 -3.76 -3.49
C ALA A 31 1.17 -2.70 -4.25
N ILE A 32 2.06 -1.98 -3.55
CA ILE A 32 2.96 -1.01 -4.17
C ILE A 32 3.94 -1.70 -5.14
N GLN A 33 4.45 -2.87 -4.78
CA GLN A 33 5.34 -3.64 -5.64
C GLN A 33 4.62 -4.12 -6.90
N THR A 34 3.37 -4.55 -6.79
CA THR A 34 2.53 -4.94 -7.94
C THR A 34 2.31 -3.74 -8.87
N LEU A 35 1.88 -2.59 -8.34
CA LEU A 35 1.66 -1.38 -9.14
C LEU A 35 2.94 -0.87 -9.84
N THR A 36 4.08 -0.95 -9.16
CA THR A 36 5.36 -0.49 -9.72
C THR A 36 5.94 -1.45 -10.76
N ARG A 37 5.82 -2.77 -10.55
CA ARG A 37 6.42 -3.78 -11.42
C ARG A 37 5.53 -4.23 -12.57
N GLN A 38 4.24 -4.43 -12.33
CA GLN A 38 3.31 -4.93 -13.35
C GLN A 38 2.68 -3.80 -14.15
N HIS A 39 2.35 -2.68 -13.51
CA HIS A 39 1.69 -1.54 -14.16
C HIS A 39 2.64 -0.39 -14.49
N GLY A 40 3.94 -0.51 -14.15
CA GLY A 40 4.95 0.52 -14.45
C GLY A 40 4.73 1.86 -13.75
N VAL A 41 3.91 1.88 -12.69
CA VAL A 41 3.53 3.11 -12.00
C VAL A 41 4.67 3.55 -11.08
N ASN A 42 4.98 4.85 -11.07
CA ASN A 42 5.96 5.37 -10.12
C ASN A 42 5.42 5.32 -8.67
N LEU A 43 6.29 5.49 -7.68
CA LEU A 43 5.91 5.37 -6.26
C LEU A 43 4.84 6.38 -5.81
N ASN A 44 4.86 7.60 -6.36
CA ASN A 44 3.83 8.60 -6.08
C ASN A 44 2.49 8.24 -6.73
N GLY A 45 2.52 7.72 -7.95
CA GLY A 45 1.35 7.20 -8.65
C GLY A 45 0.75 6.02 -7.90
N ALA A 46 1.57 5.11 -7.39
CA ALA A 46 1.11 4.00 -6.56
C ALA A 46 0.40 4.51 -5.30
N ARG A 47 0.90 5.56 -4.63
CA ARG A 47 0.19 6.21 -3.51
C ARG A 47 -1.19 6.72 -3.92
N TYR A 48 -1.27 7.47 -5.01
CA TYR A 48 -2.54 8.06 -5.45
C TYR A 48 -3.53 6.98 -5.87
N VAL A 49 -3.09 5.95 -6.60
CA VAL A 49 -3.92 4.80 -6.98
C VAL A 49 -4.49 4.11 -5.74
N LEU A 50 -3.65 3.79 -4.75
CA LEU A 50 -4.12 3.17 -3.51
C LEU A 50 -5.12 4.06 -2.75
N ARG A 51 -4.90 5.38 -2.71
CA ARG A 51 -5.86 6.33 -2.13
C ARG A 51 -7.17 6.37 -2.90
N LEU A 52 -7.15 6.36 -4.23
CA LEU A 52 -8.35 6.34 -5.05
C LEU A 52 -9.14 5.03 -4.87
N LEU A 53 -8.45 3.89 -4.86
CA LEU A 53 -9.06 2.59 -4.59
C LEU A 53 -9.70 2.55 -3.19
N ARG A 54 -9.08 3.19 -2.19
CA ARG A 54 -9.66 3.35 -0.84
C ARG A 54 -10.97 4.14 -0.90
N ILE A 55 -10.97 5.29 -1.57
CA ILE A 55 -12.16 6.12 -1.74
C ILE A 55 -13.28 5.34 -2.44
N LEU A 56 -12.97 4.57 -3.48
CA LEU A 56 -13.96 3.73 -4.15
C LEU A 56 -14.61 2.74 -3.17
N VAL A 57 -13.80 2.00 -2.41
CA VAL A 57 -14.27 1.03 -1.42
C VAL A 57 -15.12 1.69 -0.32
N ASP A 58 -14.66 2.84 0.20
CA ASP A 58 -15.39 3.60 1.24
C ASP A 58 -16.75 4.11 0.73
N ASN A 59 -16.89 4.34 -0.59
CA ASN A 59 -18.15 4.72 -1.23
C ASN A 59 -18.96 3.51 -1.73
N GLY A 60 -18.58 2.29 -1.36
CA GLY A 60 -19.28 1.05 -1.77
C GLY A 60 -19.08 0.67 -3.24
N LEU A 61 -18.16 1.33 -3.95
CA LEU A 61 -17.79 1.02 -5.32
C LEU A 61 -16.71 -0.05 -5.35
N GLN A 62 -16.78 -0.93 -6.34
CA GLN A 62 -15.78 -1.97 -6.53
C GLN A 62 -14.57 -1.44 -7.28
N ALA A 63 -13.38 -1.95 -6.95
CA ALA A 63 -12.18 -1.71 -7.71
C ALA A 63 -12.32 -2.23 -9.16
N PRO A 64 -11.64 -1.60 -10.14
CA PRO A 64 -11.56 -2.11 -11.51
C PRO A 64 -11.10 -3.57 -11.55
N ALA A 65 -11.55 -4.35 -12.53
CA ALA A 65 -11.25 -5.78 -12.62
C ALA A 65 -9.74 -6.09 -12.58
N GLU A 66 -8.95 -5.23 -13.20
CA GLU A 66 -7.47 -5.31 -13.27
C GLU A 66 -6.78 -5.08 -11.91
N LEU A 67 -7.47 -4.43 -10.96
CA LEU A 67 -6.93 -4.04 -9.65
C LEU A 67 -7.68 -4.71 -8.50
N ARG A 68 -8.60 -5.63 -8.77
CA ARG A 68 -9.38 -6.36 -7.75
C ARG A 68 -8.52 -7.19 -6.81
N GLU A 69 -7.36 -7.64 -7.28
CA GLU A 69 -6.42 -8.45 -6.48
C GLU A 69 -5.67 -7.61 -5.44
N LEU A 70 -5.68 -6.28 -5.57
CA LEU A 70 -5.10 -5.38 -4.58
C LEU A 70 -6.08 -5.22 -3.43
N ASP A 71 -5.80 -5.88 -2.30
CA ASP A 71 -6.61 -5.78 -1.09
C ASP A 71 -6.40 -4.42 -0.39
N VAL A 72 -7.17 -3.42 -0.82
CA VAL A 72 -7.09 -2.02 -0.35
C VAL A 72 -7.86 -1.79 0.96
N LYS A 73 -8.71 -2.75 1.38
CA LYS A 73 -9.55 -2.59 2.59
C LYS A 73 -8.73 -2.37 3.86
N GLU A 74 -7.50 -2.86 3.87
CA GLU A 74 -6.61 -2.86 5.02
C GLU A 74 -5.51 -1.78 4.94
N LEU A 75 -5.59 -0.90 3.94
CA LEU A 75 -4.61 0.15 3.68
C LEU A 75 -5.07 1.49 4.27
N ASP A 76 -4.49 1.86 5.41
CA ASP A 76 -4.59 3.20 5.99
C ASP A 76 -3.55 4.10 5.27
N VAL A 77 -3.97 5.13 4.51
CA VAL A 77 -3.06 6.02 3.74
C VAL A 77 -3.01 7.41 4.36
#